data_AF-A0A4P5P3Y9-F1
#
_entry.id   AF-A0A4P5P3Y9-F1
#
_cell.length_a   1.000
_cell.length_b   1.000
_cell.length_c   1.000
_cell.angle_alpha   90.00
_cell.angle_beta   90.00
_cell.angle_gamma   90.00
#
_symmetry.space_group_name_H-M   'P 1'
#
loop_
_entity.id
_entity.type
_entity.pdbx_description
1 polymer ?
#
loop_
_entity_poly.entity_id
_entity_poly.type
_entity_poly.pdbx_seq_one_letter_code
_entity_poly.pdbx_strand_id
1 'polypeptide(L)' 'MNKKELEQIKKFMENDLLTKSQAMEITGQSPNAFAQSLKSGKVSPFYEAEGTKADKVRLYLREDIETYAKNKRK' A
#
# COMPACT_ATOMS: atom_id res chain seq x y z
N MET A 1 24.76 -2.20 6.94
CA MET A 1 23.67 -2.68 7.80
C MET A 1 24.09 -3.97 8.48
N ASN A 2 23.88 -4.09 9.79
CA ASN A 2 24.09 -5.31 10.55
C ASN A 2 22.83 -6.21 10.54
N LYS A 3 22.96 -7.44 11.04
CA LYS A 3 21.85 -8.42 11.04
C LYS A 3 20.60 -7.93 11.79
N LYS A 4 20.78 -7.14 12.86
CA LYS A 4 19.67 -6.60 13.67
C LYS A 4 18.88 -5.53 12.89
N GLU A 5 19.58 -4.67 12.16
CA GLU A 5 18.95 -3.65 11.29
C GLU A 5 18.18 -4.30 10.14
N LEU A 6 18.71 -5.36 9.53
CA LEU A 6 18.02 -6.14 8.51
C LEU A 6 16.73 -6.78 9.03
N GLU A 7 16.75 -7.34 10.23
CA GLU A 7 15.55 -7.90 10.88
C GLU A 7 14.51 -6.83 11.19
N GLN A 8 14.92 -5.62 11.58
CA GLN A 8 14.01 -4.50 11.79
C GLN A 8 13.33 -4.07 10.50
N ILE A 9 14.09 -3.97 9.40
CA ILE A 9 13.54 -3.64 8.08
C ILE A 9 12.59 -4.74 7.62
N LYS A 10 12.95 -6.03 7.79
CA LYS A 10 12.06 -7.13 7.45
C LYS A 10 10.73 -7.05 8.20
N LYS A 11 10.77 -6.80 9.52
CA LYS A 11 9.56 -6.62 10.34
C LYS A 11 8.73 -5.42 9.88
N PHE A 12 9.38 -4.31 9.54
CA PHE A 12 8.69 -3.14 8.99
C PHE A 12 8.00 -3.49 7.66
N MET A 13 8.69 -4.17 6.75
CA MET A 13 8.11 -4.58 5.47
C MET A 13 6.94 -5.55 5.64
N GLU A 14 6.98 -6.45 6.62
CA GLU A 14 5.91 -7.42 6.87
C GLU A 14 4.68 -6.80 7.56
N ASN A 15 4.89 -5.86 8.48
CA ASN A 15 3.81 -5.31 9.30
C ASN A 15 3.22 -4.03 8.71
N ASP A 16 4.06 -3.15 8.17
CA ASP A 16 3.70 -1.77 7.83
C ASP A 16 3.50 -1.57 6.33
N LEU A 17 3.98 -2.48 5.48
CA LEU A 17 3.74 -2.43 4.04
C LEU A 17 2.64 -3.38 3.60
N LEU A 18 1.74 -2.85 2.78
CA LEU A 18 0.62 -3.56 2.21
C LEU A 18 0.78 -3.67 0.71
N THR A 19 0.41 -4.83 0.17
CA THR A 19 0.17 -5.00 -1.26
C THR A 19 -1.11 -4.27 -1.68
N LYS A 20 -1.29 -4.08 -2.99
CA LYS A 20 -2.53 -3.54 -3.54
C LYS A 20 -3.78 -4.33 -3.11
N SER A 21 -3.69 -5.67 -3.02
CA SER A 21 -4.83 -6.50 -2.60
C SER A 21 -5.24 -6.17 -1.17
N GLN A 22 -4.28 -6.20 -0.25
CA GLN A 22 -4.53 -5.91 1.16
C GLN A 22 -5.06 -4.48 1.37
N ALA A 23 -4.53 -3.51 0.63
CA ALA A 23 -5.03 -2.14 0.70
C ALA A 23 -6.49 -2.01 0.22
N MET A 24 -6.88 -2.76 -0.82
CA MET A 24 -8.27 -2.81 -1.29
C MET A 24 -9.20 -3.47 -0.27
N GLU A 25 -8.75 -4.54 0.39
CA GLU A 25 -9.51 -5.23 1.44
C GLU A 25 -9.78 -4.30 2.63
N ILE A 26 -8.77 -3.60 3.14
CA ILE A 26 -8.91 -2.67 4.27
C ILE A 26 -9.85 -1.50 3.91
N THR A 27 -9.76 -0.99 2.68
CA THR A 27 -10.59 0.14 2.24
C THR A 27 -12.00 -0.27 1.78
N GLY A 28 -12.26 -1.57 1.68
CA GLY A 28 -13.51 -2.12 1.13
C GLY A 28 -13.78 -1.68 -0.31
N GLN A 29 -12.73 -1.37 -1.09
CA GLN A 29 -12.87 -0.84 -2.44
C GLN A 29 -12.77 -1.94 -3.50
N SER A 30 -13.62 -1.83 -4.52
CA SER A 30 -13.41 -2.59 -5.76
C SER A 30 -12.14 -2.12 -6.49
N PRO A 31 -11.56 -2.95 -7.38
CA PRO A 31 -10.36 -2.57 -8.13
C PRO A 31 -10.48 -1.24 -8.88
N ASN A 32 -11.66 -0.94 -9.44
CA ASN A 32 -11.93 0.31 -10.15
C ASN A 32 -11.98 1.51 -9.20
N ALA A 33 -12.64 1.37 -8.04
CA ALA A 33 -12.74 2.43 -7.04
C ALA A 33 -11.36 2.74 -6.42
N PHE A 34 -10.56 1.71 -6.15
CA PHE A 34 -9.19 1.89 -5.68
C PHE A 34 -8.32 2.54 -6.75
N ALA A 35 -8.44 2.15 -8.02
CA ALA A 35 -7.73 2.80 -9.13
C ALA A 35 -8.08 4.29 -9.28
N GLN A 36 -9.34 4.68 -9.06
CA GLN A 36 -9.74 6.09 -9.01
C GLN A 36 -9.13 6.81 -7.81
N SER A 37 -9.00 6.14 -6.67
CA SER A 37 -8.37 6.70 -5.46
C SER A 37 -6.88 6.98 -5.69
N LEU A 38 -6.20 6.10 -6.43
CA LEU A 38 -4.83 6.31 -6.91
C LEU A 38 -4.73 7.49 -7.89
N LYS A 39 -5.61 7.52 -8.91
CA LYS A 39 -5.63 8.59 -9.92
C LYS A 39 -5.91 9.97 -9.34
N SER A 40 -6.76 10.03 -8.32
CA SER A 40 -7.11 11.27 -7.62
C SER A 40 -6.11 11.67 -6.54
N GLY A 41 -5.03 10.90 -6.34
CA GLY A 41 -4.00 11.18 -5.34
C GLY A 41 -4.46 11.02 -3.89
N LYS A 42 -5.63 10.40 -3.66
CA LYS A 42 -6.14 10.14 -2.30
C LYS A 42 -5.41 8.99 -1.62
N VAL A 43 -4.84 8.10 -2.41
CA VAL A 43 -3.96 7.02 -1.98
C VAL A 43 -2.74 7.05 -2.88
N SER A 44 -1.55 7.01 -2.29
CA SER A 44 -0.28 6.99 -3.00
C SER A 44 0.53 5.77 -2.58
N PRO A 45 1.20 5.09 -3.52
CA PRO A 45 2.13 4.03 -3.16
C PRO A 45 3.33 4.63 -2.43
N PHE A 46 3.73 3.98 -1.34
CA PHE A 46 4.97 4.29 -0.63
C PHE A 46 6.20 3.83 -1.43
N TYR A 47 6.05 2.69 -2.10
CA TYR A 47 7.06 2.15 -2.99
C TYR A 47 6.41 1.62 -4.26
N GLU A 48 7.01 1.96 -5.40
CA GLU A 48 6.59 1.50 -6.71
C GLU A 48 7.83 1.04 -7.48
N ALA A 49 7.89 -0.24 -7.81
CA ALA A 49 8.90 -0.76 -8.71
C ALA A 49 8.50 -0.45 -10.15
N GLU A 50 9.43 0.11 -10.93
CA GLU A 50 9.23 0.27 -12.38
C GLU A 50 9.27 -1.11 -13.05
N GLY A 51 8.28 -1.37 -13.91
CA GLY A 51 8.12 -2.65 -14.57
C GLY A 51 6.96 -2.63 -15.56
N THR A 52 6.83 -3.71 -16.34
CA THR A 52 5.67 -3.88 -17.22
C THR A 52 4.40 -4.09 -16.39
N LYS A 53 3.20 -4.06 -17.01
CA LYS A 53 1.92 -4.21 -16.28
C LYS A 53 1.87 -5.45 -15.36
N ALA A 54 2.61 -6.51 -15.69
CA ALA A 54 2.66 -7.75 -14.91
C ALA A 54 3.66 -7.67 -13.73
N ASP A 55 4.78 -6.97 -13.91
CA ASP A 55 5.88 -6.91 -12.92
C ASP A 55 5.77 -5.70 -11.97
N LYS A 56 4.69 -4.94 -12.11
CA LYS A 56 4.49 -3.69 -11.39
C LYS A 56 4.11 -3.94 -9.93
N VAL A 57 5.09 -3.88 -9.04
CA VAL A 57 4.89 -3.97 -7.59
C VAL A 57 4.60 -2.59 -7.02
N ARG A 58 3.50 -2.48 -6.27
CA ARG A 58 3.16 -1.28 -5.49
C ARG A 58 2.90 -1.69 -4.05
N LEU A 59 3.62 -1.04 -3.14
CA LEU A 59 3.46 -1.18 -1.70
C LEU A 59 2.93 0.12 -1.11
N TYR A 60 2.04 -0.01 -0.13
CA TYR A 60 1.35 1.09 0.54
C TYR A 60 1.64 1.02 2.03
N LEU A 61 1.81 2.17 2.68
CA LEU A 61 1.88 2.17 4.14
C LEU A 61 0.52 1.82 4.74
N ARG A 62 0.52 0.89 5.70
CA ARG A 62 -0.68 0.47 6.41
C ARG A 62 -1.39 1.65 7.05
N GLU A 63 -0.64 2.50 7.75
CA GLU A 63 -1.18 3.67 8.44
C GLU A 63 -1.92 4.63 7.50
N ASP A 64 -1.35 4.91 6.32
CA ASP A 64 -1.96 5.77 5.30
C ASP A 64 -3.28 5.17 4.79
N ILE A 65 -3.27 3.85 4.51
CA ILE A 65 -4.45 3.15 4.02
C ILE A 65 -5.55 3.11 5.07
N GLU A 66 -5.22 2.83 6.33
CA GLU A 66 -6.18 2.81 7.43
C GLU A 66 -6.75 4.21 7.71
N THR A 67 -5.91 5.24 7.65
CA THR A 67 -6.33 6.64 7.79
C THR A 67 -7.26 7.04 6.66
N TYR A 68 -6.92 6.67 5.42
CA TYR A 68 -7.79 6.89 4.27
C TYR A 68 -9.12 6.15 4.42
N ALA A 69 -9.10 4.88 4.83
CA ALA A 69 -10.31 4.08 5.03
C ALA A 69 -11.25 4.69 6.09
N LYS A 70 -10.69 5.23 7.18
CA LYS A 70 -11.44 5.92 8.25
C LYS A 70 -12.06 7.24 7.77
N ASN A 71 -11.32 8.02 6.99
CA ASN A 71 -11.74 9.35 6.54
C ASN A 71 -12.62 9.33 5.28
N LYS A 72 -12.68 8.20 4.59
CA LYS A 72 -13.54 8.01 3.43
C LYS A 72 -15.00 8.02 3.87
N ARG A 73 -15.75 9.03 3.42
CA ARG A 73 -17.22 9.05 3.55
C ARG A 73 -17.80 7.82 2.84
N LYS A 74 -18.61 7.04 3.55
CA LYS A 74 -19.28 5.84 3.04
C LYS A 74 -20.22 6.16 1.88
#